data_AF-A0A2D0N5N7-F1
#
_entry.id   AF-A0A2D0N5N7-F1
#
_cell.length_a   1.000
_cell.length_b   1.000
_cell.length_c   1.000
_cell.angle_alpha   90.00
_cell.angle_beta   90.00
_cell.angle_gamma   90.00
#
_symmetry.space_group_name_H-M   'P 1'
#
loop_
_entity.id
_entity.type
_entity.pdbx_description
1 polymer ?
#
loop_
_entity_poly.entity_id
_entity_poly.type
_entity_poly.pdbx_seq_one_letter_code
_entity_poly.pdbx_strand_id
1 'polypeptide(L)'
;MKNFQLGDEAYNELLNLLNNQHFTEKPGMQSDMEFLSDDWWLRDTAVIENIVRREGMWEIQLVFAHFQEPYKLIKRVISRHPSKDRAILNAVYMRRLAAKDQRGTLKVNIDDFGLCSS
;
A
#
# COMPACT_ATOMS: atom_id res chain seq x y z
N MET A 1 27.42 -16.06 39.54
CA MET A 1 26.68 -15.23 38.57
C MET A 1 26.98 -13.78 38.88
N LYS A 2 27.57 -13.03 37.95
CA LYS A 2 27.76 -11.58 38.13
C LYS A 2 26.43 -10.91 37.77
N ASN A 3 25.84 -10.21 38.74
CA ASN A 3 24.64 -9.42 38.52
C ASN A 3 25.04 -8.23 37.64
N PHE A 4 24.57 -8.22 36.40
CA PHE A 4 24.76 -7.09 35.51
C PHE A 4 23.85 -5.97 36.00
N GLN A 5 24.44 -4.84 36.38
CA GLN A 5 23.71 -3.66 36.84
C GLN A 5 23.90 -2.57 35.78
N LEU A 6 22.78 -2.09 35.22
CA LEU A 6 22.77 -0.88 34.43
C LEU A 6 22.98 0.31 35.35
N GLY A 7 23.85 1.24 34.95
CA GLY A 7 23.95 2.53 35.63
C GLY A 7 22.66 3.33 35.48
N ASP A 8 22.35 4.16 36.47
CA ASP A 8 21.10 4.91 36.56
C ASP A 8 20.84 5.77 35.32
N GLU A 9 21.88 6.37 34.74
CA GLU A 9 21.80 7.17 33.52
C GLU A 9 21.32 6.34 32.32
N ALA A 10 21.96 5.19 32.09
CA ALA A 10 21.60 4.29 31.01
C ALA A 10 20.23 3.63 31.22
N TYR A 11 19.83 3.39 32.47
CA TYR A 11 18.49 2.91 32.82
C TYR A 11 17.41 3.95 32.52
N ASN A 12 17.65 5.21 32.89
CA ASN A 12 16.72 6.32 32.61
C ASN A 12 16.59 6.60 31.11
N GLU A 13 17.69 6.51 30.36
CA GLU A 13 17.67 6.68 28.91
C GLU A 13 16.91 5.53 28.21
N LEU A 14 17.11 4.29 28.66
CA LEU A 14 16.34 3.14 28.21
C LEU A 14 14.84 3.28 28.48
N LEU A 15 14.45 3.76 29.67
CA LEU A 15 13.06 4.03 30.01
C LEU A 15 12.47 5.16 29.16
N ASN A 16 13.23 6.21 28.88
CA ASN A 16 12.79 7.29 27.98
C ASN A 16 12.58 6.78 26.55
N LEU A 17 13.48 5.94 26.03
CA LEU A 17 13.32 5.34 24.71
C LEU A 17 12.13 4.38 24.64
N LEU A 18 11.90 3.58 25.69
CA LEU A 18 10.72 2.71 25.80
C LEU A 18 9.42 3.51 25.84
N ASN A 19 9.36 4.58 26.63
CA ASN A 19 8.17 5.44 26.71
C ASN A 19 7.90 6.18 25.40
N ASN A 20 8.94 6.51 24.64
CA ASN A 20 8.84 7.21 23.36
C ASN A 20 8.72 6.27 22.15
N GLN A 21 8.62 4.95 22.34
CA GLN A 21 8.40 4.01 21.22
C GLN A 21 7.11 4.30 20.43
N HIS A 22 6.11 4.92 21.06
CA HIS A 22 4.87 5.33 20.38
C HIS A 22 5.04 6.53 19.44
N PHE A 23 6.12 7.32 19.58
CA PHE A 23 6.34 8.57 18.83
C PHE A 23 7.40 8.44 17.73
N THR A 24 7.65 7.23 17.22
CA THR A 24 8.48 7.06 16.01
C THR A 24 7.75 7.48 14.73
N GLU A 25 6.44 7.71 14.82
CA GLU A 25 5.63 8.21 13.71
C GLU A 25 5.97 9.68 13.46
N LYS A 26 6.60 9.96 12.31
CA LYS A 26 6.77 11.33 11.83
C LYS A 26 5.54 11.68 10.99
N PRO A 27 4.92 12.85 11.19
CA PRO A 27 3.90 13.33 10.27
C PRO A 27 4.50 13.44 8.88
N GLY A 28 3.79 12.90 7.88
CA GLY A 28 4.20 12.99 6.48
C GLY A 28 4.26 14.44 6.02
N MET A 29 5.14 14.72 5.05
CA MET A 29 5.25 16.01 4.40
C MET A 29 4.18 16.14 3.31
N GLN A 30 3.87 17.38 2.89
CA GLN A 30 2.94 17.63 1.78
C GLN A 30 3.39 16.90 0.49
N SER A 31 4.70 16.78 0.27
CA SER A 31 5.30 16.03 -0.83
C SER A 31 4.92 14.55 -0.87
N ASP A 32 4.58 13.95 0.28
CA ASP A 32 4.12 12.56 0.32
C ASP A 32 2.74 12.39 -0.32
N MET A 33 1.95 13.48 -0.37
CA MET A 33 0.60 13.52 -0.94
C MET A 33 0.57 13.98 -2.41
N GLU A 34 1.64 14.55 -2.94
CA GLU A 34 1.72 15.02 -4.35
C GLU A 34 1.48 13.88 -5.36
N PHE A 35 1.82 12.64 -4.97
CA PHE A 35 1.49 11.43 -5.71
C PHE A 35 -0.03 11.26 -6.01
N LEU A 36 -0.91 11.82 -5.17
CA LEU A 36 -2.35 11.77 -5.35
C LEU A 36 -2.88 12.81 -6.35
N SER A 37 -2.19 13.96 -6.49
CA SER A 37 -2.66 15.09 -7.30
C SER A 37 -2.22 15.02 -8.76
N ASP A 38 -1.04 14.46 -9.04
CA ASP A 38 -0.38 14.69 -10.32
C ASP A 38 -0.71 13.64 -11.40
N ASP A 39 -1.64 12.72 -11.14
CA ASP A 39 -1.92 11.56 -12.01
C ASP A 39 -0.69 10.67 -12.29
N TRP A 40 0.42 10.88 -11.57
CA TRP A 40 1.62 10.05 -11.62
C TRP A 40 1.35 8.62 -11.14
N TRP A 41 0.29 8.41 -10.36
CA TRP A 41 -0.20 7.08 -9.99
C TRP A 41 -0.70 6.24 -11.18
N LEU A 42 -0.87 6.81 -12.37
CA LEU A 42 -1.16 6.08 -13.60
C LEU A 42 0.12 5.69 -14.37
N ARG A 43 1.27 6.25 -14.01
CA ARG A 43 2.53 6.06 -14.73
C ARG A 43 3.36 4.96 -14.06
N ASP A 44 3.68 3.92 -14.83
CA ASP A 44 4.55 2.81 -14.43
C ASP A 44 4.09 2.01 -13.19
N THR A 45 2.87 2.18 -12.69
CA THR A 45 2.41 1.53 -11.46
C THR A 45 1.96 0.07 -11.65
N ALA A 46 2.16 -0.76 -10.63
CA ALA A 46 1.52 -2.06 -10.55
C ALA A 46 0.01 -1.89 -10.33
N VAL A 47 -0.82 -2.66 -11.02
CA VAL A 47 -2.28 -2.64 -10.82
C VAL A 47 -2.77 -4.03 -10.41
N ILE A 48 -3.37 -4.12 -9.23
CA ILE A 48 -4.02 -5.33 -8.71
C ILE A 48 -5.51 -5.05 -8.54
N GLU A 49 -6.34 -5.94 -9.07
CA GLU A 49 -7.77 -5.92 -8.83
C GLU A 49 -8.14 -6.58 -7.50
N ASN A 50 -9.09 -5.99 -6.81
CA ASN A 50 -9.69 -6.54 -5.63
C ASN A 50 -11.22 -6.43 -5.77
N ILE A 51 -11.93 -7.53 -5.53
CA ILE A 51 -13.38 -7.59 -5.68
C ILE A 51 -13.97 -7.87 -4.32
N VAL A 52 -14.76 -6.92 -3.81
CA VAL A 52 -15.31 -6.98 -2.46
C VAL A 52 -16.83 -6.84 -2.52
N ARG A 53 -17.54 -7.64 -1.72
CA ARG A 53 -18.99 -7.50 -1.57
C ARG A 53 -19.30 -6.44 -0.52
N ARG A 54 -20.03 -5.39 -0.88
CA ARG A 54 -20.53 -4.34 0.03
C ARG A 54 -21.97 -3.97 -0.33
N GLU A 55 -22.82 -3.80 0.69
CA GLU A 55 -24.20 -3.32 0.51
C GLU A 55 -25.00 -4.12 -0.53
N GLY A 56 -24.80 -5.45 -0.60
CA GLY A 56 -25.45 -6.31 -1.59
C GLY A 56 -24.89 -6.23 -3.01
N MET A 57 -23.91 -5.36 -3.26
CA MET A 57 -23.24 -5.17 -4.54
C MET A 57 -21.80 -5.70 -4.50
N TRP A 58 -21.23 -5.99 -5.66
CA TRP A 58 -19.84 -6.34 -5.86
C TRP A 58 -19.08 -5.10 -6.35
N GLU A 59 -18.20 -4.58 -5.50
CA GLU A 59 -17.33 -3.46 -5.83
C GLU A 59 -16.05 -3.96 -6.48
N ILE A 60 -15.69 -3.33 -7.59
CA ILE A 60 -14.37 -3.47 -8.20
C ILE A 60 -13.49 -2.37 -7.63
N GLN A 61 -12.43 -2.80 -6.95
CA GLN A 61 -11.42 -1.93 -6.39
C GLN A 61 -10.11 -2.20 -7.15
N LEU A 62 -9.43 -1.15 -7.59
CA LEU A 62 -8.08 -1.27 -8.13
C LEU A 62 -7.10 -0.72 -7.09
N VAL A 63 -6.03 -1.47 -6.87
CA VAL A 63 -4.90 -1.10 -6.03
C VAL A 63 -3.73 -0.78 -6.95
N PHE A 64 -3.24 0.45 -6.85
CA PHE A 64 -2.10 0.97 -7.59
C PHE A 64 -0.91 1.05 -6.65
N ALA A 65 0.24 0.53 -7.07
CA ALA A 65 1.49 0.63 -6.34
C ALA A 65 2.50 1.48 -7.11
N HIS A 66 3.08 2.50 -6.46
CA HIS A 66 4.10 3.34 -7.06
C HIS A 66 5.38 2.54 -7.35
N PHE A 67 5.94 2.68 -8.55
CA PHE A 67 7.06 1.85 -8.99
C PHE A 67 8.39 2.16 -8.31
N GLN A 68 8.63 3.42 -7.93
CA GLN A 68 9.85 3.82 -7.21
C GLN A 68 9.71 3.66 -5.71
N GLU A 69 8.48 3.61 -5.20
CA GLU A 69 8.17 3.65 -3.77
C GLU A 69 7.08 2.63 -3.46
N PRO A 70 7.43 1.35 -3.28
CA PRO A 70 6.45 0.25 -3.20
C PRO A 70 5.46 0.38 -2.03
N TYR A 71 5.79 1.18 -1.02
CA TYR A 71 4.90 1.47 0.12
C TYR A 71 3.83 2.55 -0.18
N LYS A 72 3.94 3.27 -1.30
CA LYS A 72 2.91 4.22 -1.75
C LYS A 72 1.84 3.49 -2.55
N LEU A 73 0.74 3.16 -1.86
CA LEU A 73 -0.40 2.42 -2.41
C LEU A 73 -1.63 3.31 -2.50
N ILE A 74 -2.34 3.28 -3.64
CA ILE A 74 -3.67 3.89 -3.78
C ILE A 74 -4.69 2.81 -4.01
N LYS A 75 -5.79 2.88 -3.26
CA LYS A 75 -6.97 2.06 -3.50
C LYS A 75 -8.11 2.93 -4.02
N ARG A 76 -8.66 2.60 -5.19
CA ARG A 76 -9.85 3.28 -5.74
C ARG A 76 -10.96 2.30 -6.07
N VAL A 77 -12.19 2.71 -5.78
CA VAL A 77 -13.40 2.03 -6.24
C VAL A 77 -13.67 2.51 -7.67
N ILE A 78 -13.74 1.58 -8.61
CA ILE A 78 -13.95 1.90 -10.03
C ILE A 78 -15.43 1.78 -10.39
N SER A 79 -16.05 0.68 -10.00
CA SER A 79 -17.46 0.42 -10.32
C SER A 79 -18.07 -0.57 -9.33
N ARG A 80 -19.41 -0.60 -9.32
CA ARG A 80 -20.19 -1.55 -8.53
C ARG A 80 -21.10 -2.34 -9.48
N HIS A 81 -21.23 -3.63 -9.25
CA HIS A 81 -22.06 -4.52 -10.04
C HIS A 81 -22.91 -5.45 -9.16
N PRO A 82 -24.14 -5.79 -9.55
CA PRO A 82 -24.98 -6.68 -8.75
C PRO A 82 -24.55 -8.16 -8.84
N SER A 83 -23.93 -8.56 -9.96
CA SER A 83 -23.47 -9.94 -10.18
C SER A 83 -21.95 -10.05 -10.02
N LYS A 84 -21.51 -11.12 -9.34
CA LYS A 84 -20.10 -11.43 -9.09
C LYS A 84 -19.34 -11.66 -10.40
N ASP A 85 -19.90 -12.47 -11.29
CA ASP A 85 -19.24 -12.85 -12.55
C ASP A 85 -19.06 -11.63 -13.45
N ARG A 86 -20.05 -10.73 -13.45
CA ARG A 86 -19.96 -9.45 -14.14
C ARG A 86 -18.87 -8.56 -13.53
N ALA A 87 -18.73 -8.53 -12.21
CA ALA A 87 -17.66 -7.79 -11.55
C ALA A 87 -16.28 -8.34 -11.90
N ILE A 88 -16.10 -9.66 -11.89
CA ILE A 88 -14.83 -10.33 -12.22
C ILE A 88 -14.42 -10.01 -13.65
N LEU A 89 -15.33 -10.21 -14.61
CA LEU A 89 -15.05 -9.96 -16.02
C LEU A 89 -14.66 -8.50 -16.26
N ASN A 90 -15.41 -7.55 -15.70
CA ASN A 90 -15.07 -6.13 -15.80
C ASN A 90 -13.74 -5.81 -15.11
N ALA A 91 -13.42 -6.41 -13.97
CA ALA A 91 -12.16 -6.18 -13.27
C ALA A 91 -10.95 -6.59 -14.12
N VAL A 92 -11.05 -7.73 -14.84
CA VAL A 92 -10.02 -8.18 -15.78
C VAL A 92 -9.86 -7.20 -16.95
N TYR A 93 -10.96 -6.71 -17.51
CA TYR A 93 -10.89 -5.71 -18.58
C TYR A 93 -10.29 -4.39 -18.11
N MET A 94 -10.69 -3.89 -16.93
CA MET A 94 -10.17 -2.65 -16.37
C MET A 94 -8.69 -2.74 -16.07
N ARG A 95 -8.20 -3.87 -15.53
CA ARG A 95 -6.76 -4.10 -15.36
C ARG A 95 -6.01 -4.06 -16.69
N ARG A 96 -6.57 -4.67 -17.74
CA ARG A 96 -5.96 -4.65 -19.08
C ARG A 96 -5.96 -3.26 -19.71
N LEU A 97 -6.98 -2.44 -19.44
CA LEU A 97 -7.03 -1.05 -19.90
C LEU A 97 -6.00 -0.20 -19.16
N ALA A 98 -5.90 -0.35 -17.84
CA ALA A 98 -4.85 0.29 -17.06
C ALA A 98 -3.44 -0.13 -17.53
N ALA A 99 -3.26 -1.42 -17.87
CA ALA A 99 -2.01 -1.95 -18.43
C ALA A 99 -1.67 -1.46 -19.85
N LYS A 100 -2.64 -0.88 -20.55
CA LYS A 100 -2.53 -0.38 -21.93
C LYS A 100 -2.44 1.14 -21.99
N ASP A 101 -2.46 1.83 -20.86
CA ASP A 101 -2.19 3.26 -20.84
C ASP A 101 -0.80 3.51 -21.46
N GLN A 102 -0.72 4.48 -22.36
CA GLN A 102 0.46 4.78 -23.19
C GLN A 102 1.67 5.22 -22.34
N ARG A 103 1.44 5.43 -21.04
CA ARG A 103 2.40 5.78 -19.99
C ARG A 103 3.18 4.59 -19.41
N GLY A 104 2.86 3.36 -19.81
CA GLY A 104 3.57 2.15 -19.37
C GLY A 104 3.02 1.59 -18.05
N THR A 105 3.05 0.27 -17.91
CA THR A 105 2.60 -0.43 -16.69
C THR A 105 3.57 -1.55 -16.40
N LEU A 106 4.19 -1.51 -15.22
CA LEU A 106 5.06 -2.59 -14.77
C LEU A 106 4.21 -3.77 -14.29
N LYS A 107 4.53 -4.97 -14.79
CA LYS A 107 4.07 -6.21 -14.16
C LYS A 107 4.84 -6.35 -12.86
N VAL A 108 4.13 -6.48 -11.75
CA VAL A 108 4.78 -6.67 -10.45
C VAL A 108 4.36 -8.02 -9.89
N ASN A 109 5.34 -8.84 -9.55
CA ASN A 109 5.14 -10.11 -8.89
C ASN A 109 5.33 -9.92 -7.38
N ILE A 110 4.59 -10.68 -6.57
CA ILE A 110 4.70 -10.59 -5.11
C ILE A 110 6.10 -10.98 -4.62
N ASP A 111 6.78 -11.86 -5.38
CA ASP A 111 8.16 -12.28 -5.14
C ASP A 111 9.18 -11.15 -5.29
N ASP A 112 8.85 -10.11 -6.07
CA ASP A 112 9.76 -8.98 -6.33
C ASP A 112 9.87 -8.04 -5.12
N PHE A 113 8.92 -8.12 -4.16
CA PHE A 113 8.88 -7.24 -3.00
C PHE A 113 9.75 -7.71 -1.83
N GLY A 114 10.37 -8.91 -1.93
CA GLY A 114 11.24 -9.44 -0.87
C GLY A 114 10.54 -9.56 0.50
N LEU A 115 9.22 -9.77 0.51
CA LEU A 115 8.45 -9.91 1.74
C LEU A 115 8.87 -11.20 2.46
N CYS A 116 9.25 -11.09 3.73
CA CYS A 116 9.54 -12.26 4.55
C CYS A 116 8.26 -13.09 4.72
N SER A 117 8.28 -14.34 4.27
CA SER A 117 7.23 -15.31 4.61
C SER A 117 7.28 -15.57 6.12
N SER A 118 6.16 -15.35 6.79
CA SER A 118 5.97 -15.55 8.23
C SER A 118 5.78 -17.03 8.56
#